data_AF-A0A7S3PYE0-F1
#
_entry.id   AF-A0A7S3PYE0-F1
#
_cell.length_a   1.000
_cell.length_b   1.000
_cell.length_c   1.000
_cell.angle_alpha   90.00
_cell.angle_beta   90.00
_cell.angle_gamma   90.00
#
_symmetry.space_group_name_H-M   'P 1'
#
loop_
_entity.id
_entity.type
_entity.pdbx_description
1 polymer ?
#
loop_
_entity_poly.entity_id
_entity_poly.type
_entity_poly.pdbx_seq_one_letter_code
_entity_poly.pdbx_strand_id
1 'polypeptide(L)'
;MSGGNNYYRSDFGIASKWYFNWIPNDSIVLMQPEGSTAACPTCMSSGTFTLNAFDDWWREPTSSNDLRGIHIPVFAEYNEEWDTNIVYSYWLSYRTGNEYSTNGLSLHMAYFELGDSTFGAWHDSMNYDATGFTDNKADSFVLVGSCYHMSPPGYLLDLDVVSASAVQPVVCVDELDAGSSITVSVNFRQDDGTSPQPIVDVEEYSMSCSTQTYDVDASKFSLIHVNGMGKEGGVTVSLSSTSGVAGAIFFDDYPYSPLVYGSNENYGSMQRMYSSAVGSNNNSSSMTYKALLGEVYVLLPPWSSGRTFLKISCESSTCLANQYTKNNSCAWCPSNHRAQVGSTNIDACWPCPNGHELPHPLATWCHAAGGGGGGGGETTSSPTATTISTPTATPTATPTATPTATPTATPT
;
A
#
# COMPACT_ATOMS: atom_id res chain seq x y z
N MET A 1 15.81 -11.26 -16.39
CA MET A 1 14.62 -10.57 -15.85
C MET A 1 13.40 -11.00 -16.66
N SER A 2 12.74 -12.07 -16.23
CA SER A 2 11.47 -12.51 -16.81
C SER A 2 10.34 -11.92 -15.97
N GLY A 3 9.69 -10.87 -16.49
CA GLY A 3 8.41 -10.41 -15.96
C GLY A 3 7.38 -11.49 -16.25
N GLY A 4 7.00 -12.23 -15.21
CA GLY A 4 5.93 -13.20 -15.29
C GLY A 4 4.61 -12.46 -15.17
N ASN A 5 4.01 -12.11 -16.30
CA ASN A 5 2.57 -11.90 -16.37
C ASN A 5 2.08 -12.40 -17.73
N ASN A 6 1.23 -13.43 -17.71
CA ASN A 6 0.61 -14.06 -18.90
C ASN A 6 -0.41 -13.14 -19.61
N TYR A 7 -0.46 -11.85 -19.24
CA TYR A 7 -1.24 -10.84 -19.91
C TYR A 7 -0.37 -9.58 -20.07
N TYR A 8 0.04 -9.36 -21.33
CA TYR A 8 0.54 -8.13 -21.96
C TYR A 8 1.00 -6.98 -21.04
N ARG A 9 2.25 -6.53 -21.28
CA ARG A 9 2.92 -5.33 -20.72
C ARG A 9 1.91 -4.32 -20.18
N SER A 10 1.97 -4.00 -18.89
CA SER A 10 1.34 -2.76 -18.40
C SER A 10 2.13 -1.61 -19.00
N ASP A 11 1.58 -0.96 -20.03
CA ASP A 11 2.26 0.12 -20.73
C ASP A 11 2.79 1.16 -19.73
N PHE A 12 4.10 1.40 -19.81
CA PHE A 12 5.01 2.00 -18.84
C PHE A 12 4.41 3.09 -17.95
N GLY A 13 4.35 2.87 -16.62
CA GLY A 13 4.09 3.90 -15.60
C GLY A 13 5.37 4.62 -15.16
N ILE A 14 5.29 5.64 -14.29
CA ILE A 14 6.50 6.32 -13.78
C ILE A 14 7.45 5.37 -13.02
N ALA A 15 6.93 4.29 -12.42
CA ALA A 15 7.74 3.22 -11.83
C ALA A 15 8.74 2.60 -12.83
N SER A 16 8.42 2.67 -14.13
CA SER A 16 9.31 2.22 -15.22
C SER A 16 10.66 2.95 -15.23
N LYS A 17 10.76 4.10 -14.57
CA LYS A 17 12.03 4.81 -14.35
C LYS A 17 13.13 3.89 -13.85
N TRP A 18 12.83 2.92 -12.98
CA TRP A 18 13.84 2.02 -12.44
C TRP A 18 14.44 1.08 -13.50
N TYR A 19 13.79 0.96 -14.67
CA TYR A 19 14.26 0.15 -15.80
C TYR A 19 14.82 0.99 -16.93
N PHE A 20 14.19 2.12 -17.26
CA PHE A 20 14.52 2.92 -18.45
C PHE A 20 15.21 4.23 -18.13
N ASN A 21 15.21 4.66 -16.87
CA ASN A 21 15.87 5.86 -16.38
C ASN A 21 15.59 7.14 -17.20
N TRP A 22 14.42 7.20 -17.85
CA TRP A 22 14.01 8.30 -18.74
C TRP A 22 13.37 9.50 -18.02
N ILE A 23 12.99 9.35 -16.75
CA ILE A 23 12.45 10.44 -15.92
C ILE A 23 13.51 10.86 -14.90
N PRO A 24 13.98 12.12 -14.90
CA PRO A 24 14.97 12.63 -13.94
C PRO A 24 14.56 12.48 -12.47
N ASN A 25 15.53 12.39 -11.54
CA ASN A 25 15.27 12.27 -10.09
C ASN A 25 14.60 13.50 -9.49
N ASP A 26 14.97 14.68 -9.97
CA ASP A 26 14.40 15.96 -9.57
C ASP A 26 12.99 16.21 -10.11
N SER A 27 12.52 15.42 -11.10
CA SER A 27 11.12 15.40 -11.55
C SER A 27 10.21 14.52 -10.69
N ILE A 28 10.71 13.95 -9.59
CA ILE A 28 9.96 13.03 -8.73
C ILE A 28 9.97 13.53 -7.29
N VAL A 29 8.77 13.62 -6.71
CA VAL A 29 8.62 13.89 -5.29
C VAL A 29 8.77 12.59 -4.53
N LEU A 30 9.68 12.56 -3.54
CA LEU A 30 9.82 11.45 -2.60
C LEU A 30 9.01 11.75 -1.34
N MET A 31 8.16 10.82 -0.92
CA MET A 31 7.32 10.98 0.28
C MET A 31 7.37 9.75 1.18
N GLN A 32 7.33 9.96 2.49
CA GLN A 32 7.17 8.91 3.50
C GLN A 32 6.40 9.49 4.70
N PRO A 33 5.59 8.71 5.43
CA PRO A 33 4.77 9.22 6.54
C PRO A 33 5.55 10.04 7.57
N GLU A 34 6.77 9.63 7.86
CA GLU A 34 7.66 10.24 8.86
C GLU A 34 8.27 11.57 8.39
N GLY A 35 8.12 11.93 7.12
CA GLY A 35 8.71 13.13 6.54
C GLY A 35 10.21 13.00 6.31
N SER A 36 10.99 14.03 6.60
CA SER A 36 12.45 13.99 6.38
C SER A 36 13.12 13.15 7.47
N THR A 37 13.90 12.14 7.06
CA THR A 37 14.68 11.28 7.98
C THR A 37 16.16 11.28 7.60
N ALA A 38 17.02 10.71 8.44
CA ALA A 38 18.43 10.53 8.11
C ALA A 38 18.64 9.65 6.85
N ALA A 39 17.74 8.69 6.61
CA ALA A 39 17.76 7.82 5.44
C ALA A 39 17.21 8.51 4.18
N CYS A 40 16.26 9.44 4.33
CA CYS A 40 15.74 10.24 3.23
C CYS A 40 15.59 11.73 3.63
N PRO A 41 16.67 12.52 3.50
CA PRO A 41 16.67 13.91 3.96
C PRO A 41 15.74 14.83 3.17
N THR A 42 15.36 14.43 1.95
CA THR A 42 14.49 15.19 1.05
C THR A 42 13.05 14.70 1.05
N CYS A 43 12.71 13.68 1.84
CA CYS A 43 11.35 13.14 1.87
C CYS A 43 10.37 14.10 2.54
N MET A 44 9.13 14.10 2.03
CA MET A 44 8.02 14.89 2.55
C MET A 44 6.96 13.99 3.18
N SER A 45 6.31 14.46 4.26
CA SER A 45 5.20 13.74 4.92
C SER A 45 3.84 14.07 4.32
N SER A 46 3.72 15.19 3.61
CA SER A 46 2.51 15.60 2.91
C SER A 46 2.82 16.76 1.97
N GLY A 47 1.91 17.07 1.06
CA GLY A 47 2.01 18.25 0.23
C GLY A 47 1.01 18.28 -0.93
N THR A 48 0.96 19.43 -1.60
CA THR A 48 0.18 19.65 -2.81
C THR A 48 1.15 19.93 -3.97
N PHE A 49 0.97 19.22 -5.08
CA PHE A 49 1.91 19.20 -6.20
C PHE A 49 1.18 19.27 -7.53
N THR A 50 1.71 20.05 -8.46
CA THR A 50 1.27 20.02 -9.85
C THR A 50 2.17 19.10 -10.66
N LEU A 51 1.61 17.98 -11.14
CA LEU A 51 2.28 16.99 -11.96
C LEU A 51 1.96 17.25 -13.44
N ASN A 52 2.97 17.27 -14.28
CA ASN A 52 2.82 17.27 -15.73
C ASN A 52 2.72 15.82 -16.22
N ALA A 53 2.04 15.60 -17.35
CA ALA A 53 1.84 14.28 -17.92
C ALA A 53 3.17 13.56 -18.19
N PHE A 54 3.44 12.40 -17.59
CA PHE A 54 4.77 11.76 -17.74
C PHE A 54 4.97 11.15 -19.14
N ASP A 55 3.87 10.86 -19.84
CA ASP A 55 3.84 10.21 -21.16
C ASP A 55 3.69 11.21 -22.32
N ASP A 56 3.83 12.51 -22.05
CA ASP A 56 3.89 13.53 -23.10
C ASP A 56 5.23 13.46 -23.86
N TRP A 57 5.24 12.64 -24.90
CA TRP A 57 6.35 12.44 -25.82
C TRP A 57 6.86 13.70 -26.53
N TRP A 58 6.07 14.79 -26.56
CA TRP A 58 6.51 16.07 -27.13
C TRP A 58 7.26 16.95 -26.13
N ARG A 59 7.16 16.64 -24.84
CA ARG A 59 7.71 17.46 -23.76
C ARG A 59 8.63 16.63 -22.88
N GLU A 60 9.90 16.54 -23.30
CA GLU A 60 10.95 15.95 -22.45
C GLU A 60 11.02 16.68 -21.10
N PRO A 61 11.27 15.97 -19.98
CA PRO A 61 11.49 16.60 -18.69
C PRO A 61 12.77 17.45 -18.74
N THR A 62 12.62 18.77 -18.74
CA THR A 62 13.74 19.69 -18.97
C THR A 62 14.33 20.29 -17.69
N SER A 63 13.69 20.10 -16.52
CA SER A 63 14.17 20.66 -15.25
C SER A 63 13.50 20.06 -14.01
N SER A 64 14.08 20.35 -12.84
CA SER A 64 13.56 20.06 -11.50
C SER A 64 12.18 20.64 -11.18
N ASN A 65 11.71 21.62 -11.97
CA ASN A 65 10.39 22.23 -11.77
C ASN A 65 9.29 21.49 -12.56
N ASP A 66 9.68 20.48 -13.33
CA ASP A 66 8.80 19.70 -14.17
C ASP A 66 8.51 18.36 -13.49
N LEU A 67 7.70 18.41 -12.43
CA LEU A 67 7.30 17.22 -11.68
C LEU A 67 6.46 16.31 -12.56
N ARG A 68 6.78 15.01 -12.59
CA ARG A 68 6.10 13.99 -13.41
C ARG A 68 5.44 12.90 -12.55
N GLY A 69 5.81 12.81 -11.28
CA GLY A 69 5.08 11.96 -10.35
C GLY A 69 5.62 11.97 -8.92
N ILE A 70 4.97 11.18 -8.09
CA ILE A 70 5.23 11.05 -6.66
C ILE A 70 5.54 9.59 -6.38
N HIS A 71 6.61 9.34 -5.64
CA HIS A 71 7.03 8.01 -5.20
C HIS A 71 6.94 7.94 -3.68
N ILE A 72 6.21 6.93 -3.22
CA ILE A 72 6.05 6.60 -1.80
C ILE A 72 6.60 5.19 -1.59
N PRO A 73 7.88 5.03 -1.24
CA PRO A 73 8.44 3.72 -0.92
C PRO A 73 7.95 3.25 0.46
N VAL A 74 7.74 1.95 0.56
CA VAL A 74 7.45 1.24 1.79
C VAL A 74 8.48 0.13 1.89
N PHE A 75 9.40 0.26 2.84
CA PHE A 75 10.42 -0.75 3.07
C PHE A 75 9.81 -1.85 3.93
N ALA A 76 9.70 -3.04 3.35
CA ALA A 76 9.23 -4.20 4.08
C ALA A 76 10.26 -4.62 5.13
N GLU A 77 9.80 -5.20 6.23
CA GLU A 77 10.68 -5.94 7.11
C GLU A 77 11.27 -7.14 6.34
N TYR A 78 12.48 -7.53 6.70
CA TYR A 78 13.16 -8.66 6.07
C TYR A 78 12.27 -9.90 6.14
N ASN A 79 11.99 -10.50 4.98
CA ASN A 79 11.11 -11.65 4.92
C ASN A 79 11.91 -12.93 5.15
N GLU A 80 11.77 -13.53 6.34
CA GLU A 80 12.46 -14.77 6.72
C GLU A 80 12.08 -15.97 5.86
N GLU A 81 10.84 -16.03 5.35
CA GLU A 81 10.37 -17.15 4.52
C GLU A 81 11.03 -17.16 3.14
N TRP A 82 11.28 -15.95 2.60
CA TRP A 82 11.81 -15.76 1.25
C TRP A 82 13.28 -15.32 1.23
N ASP A 83 13.91 -15.16 2.39
CA ASP A 83 15.30 -14.69 2.57
C ASP A 83 15.62 -13.45 1.72
N THR A 84 14.71 -12.47 1.71
CA THR A 84 14.83 -11.30 0.84
C THR A 84 14.26 -10.04 1.47
N ASN A 85 14.79 -8.90 1.05
CA ASN A 85 14.20 -7.59 1.35
C ASN A 85 13.18 -7.26 0.29
N ILE A 86 11.98 -6.87 0.72
CA ILE A 86 10.92 -6.42 -0.20
C ILE A 86 10.78 -4.91 -0.08
N VAL A 87 10.60 -4.24 -1.21
CA VAL A 87 10.21 -2.83 -1.23
C VAL A 87 8.89 -2.73 -1.95
N TYR A 88 7.85 -2.24 -1.28
CA TYR A 88 6.60 -1.83 -1.93
C TYR A 88 6.70 -0.35 -2.30
N SER A 89 5.95 0.08 -3.31
CA SER A 89 6.01 1.47 -3.77
C SER A 89 4.71 1.88 -4.39
N TYR A 90 4.14 2.98 -3.90
CA TYR A 90 3.08 3.70 -4.59
C TYR A 90 3.70 4.72 -5.52
N TRP A 91 3.21 4.75 -6.76
CA TRP A 91 3.61 5.67 -7.80
C TRP A 91 2.39 6.40 -8.32
N LEU A 92 2.38 7.71 -8.12
CA LEU A 92 1.31 8.59 -8.58
C LEU A 92 1.78 9.34 -9.82
N SER A 93 0.99 9.30 -10.88
CA SER A 93 1.38 9.89 -12.16
C SER A 93 0.20 10.34 -12.99
N TYR A 94 0.37 11.43 -13.73
CA TYR A 94 -0.62 11.92 -14.70
C TYR A 94 -0.32 11.40 -16.11
N ARG A 95 -1.36 10.99 -16.83
CA ARG A 95 -1.27 10.38 -18.15
C ARG A 95 -2.13 11.11 -19.16
N THR A 96 -1.67 11.12 -20.41
CA THR A 96 -2.35 11.77 -21.54
C THR A 96 -2.32 10.92 -22.80
N GLY A 97 -1.68 9.75 -22.75
CA GLY A 97 -1.54 8.85 -23.90
C GLY A 97 -2.85 8.33 -24.50
N ASN A 98 -4.00 8.56 -23.85
CA ASN A 98 -5.33 8.26 -24.39
C ASN A 98 -6.42 9.15 -23.74
N GLU A 99 -7.63 9.14 -24.31
CA GLU A 99 -8.74 10.03 -23.87
C GLU A 99 -9.23 9.78 -22.43
N TYR A 100 -9.12 8.55 -21.92
CA TYR A 100 -9.64 8.17 -20.61
C TYR A 100 -8.68 8.53 -19.46
N SER A 101 -7.37 8.43 -19.67
CA SER A 101 -6.32 8.86 -18.72
C SER A 101 -6.27 10.36 -18.45
N THR A 102 -6.88 11.17 -19.31
CA THR A 102 -6.80 12.64 -19.16
C THR A 102 -7.66 13.18 -18.02
N ASN A 103 -8.53 12.36 -17.43
CA ASN A 103 -9.59 12.79 -16.50
C ASN A 103 -9.20 12.76 -15.01
N GLY A 104 -7.97 12.37 -14.69
CA GLY A 104 -7.52 12.22 -13.30
C GLY A 104 -6.15 11.56 -13.15
N LEU A 105 -5.82 11.18 -11.92
CA LEU A 105 -4.51 10.65 -11.55
C LEU A 105 -4.45 9.13 -11.66
N SER A 106 -3.43 8.57 -12.30
CA SER A 106 -3.17 7.12 -12.27
C SER A 106 -2.31 6.74 -11.06
N LEU A 107 -2.63 5.59 -10.47
CA LEU A 107 -1.87 4.96 -9.39
C LEU A 107 -1.25 3.65 -9.87
N HIS A 108 0.05 3.50 -9.68
CA HIS A 108 0.80 2.27 -9.95
C HIS A 108 1.44 1.79 -8.65
N MET A 109 1.07 0.60 -8.19
CA MET A 109 1.73 -0.08 -7.07
C MET A 109 2.73 -1.08 -7.61
N ALA A 110 4.00 -0.96 -7.22
CA ALA A 110 5.06 -1.86 -7.61
C ALA A 110 5.71 -2.47 -6.38
N TYR A 111 6.22 -3.68 -6.51
CA TYR A 111 6.97 -4.34 -5.46
C TYR A 111 8.21 -5.01 -6.03
N PHE A 112 9.24 -5.05 -5.21
CA PHE A 112 10.58 -5.48 -5.61
C PHE A 112 11.11 -6.43 -4.56
N GLU A 113 11.43 -7.65 -4.98
CA GLU A 113 12.22 -8.59 -4.19
C GLU A 113 13.69 -8.35 -4.52
N LEU A 114 14.43 -7.85 -3.53
CA LEU A 114 15.84 -7.55 -3.67
C LEU A 114 16.64 -8.83 -3.45
N GLY A 115 17.10 -9.43 -4.55
CA GLY A 115 17.94 -10.62 -4.50
C GLY A 115 19.23 -10.40 -3.69
N ASP A 116 19.73 -11.50 -3.16
CA ASP A 116 20.94 -11.68 -2.35
C ASP A 116 22.26 -11.57 -3.15
N SER A 117 22.22 -11.43 -4.47
CA SER A 117 23.41 -11.46 -5.34
C SER A 117 23.44 -10.38 -6.43
N THR A 118 24.62 -10.26 -7.06
CA THR A 118 25.14 -9.16 -7.90
C THR A 118 24.26 -8.69 -9.07
N PHE A 119 23.17 -9.39 -9.40
CA PHE A 119 22.16 -8.96 -10.38
C PHE A 119 20.78 -9.54 -10.09
N GLY A 120 19.77 -8.66 -10.09
CA GLY A 120 18.38 -8.99 -10.41
C GLY A 120 17.43 -8.84 -9.24
N ALA A 121 16.86 -7.65 -9.06
CA ALA A 121 15.59 -7.55 -8.34
C ALA A 121 14.51 -8.23 -9.18
N TRP A 122 13.72 -9.11 -8.57
CA TRP A 122 12.44 -9.48 -9.16
C TRP A 122 11.44 -8.37 -8.85
N HIS A 123 10.52 -8.13 -9.77
CA HIS A 123 9.48 -7.15 -9.55
C HIS A 123 8.19 -7.64 -10.16
N ASP A 124 7.11 -7.17 -9.59
CA ASP A 124 5.80 -7.18 -10.21
C ASP A 124 5.02 -5.97 -9.72
N SER A 125 3.88 -5.70 -10.34
CA SER A 125 3.17 -4.46 -10.15
C SER A 125 1.72 -4.53 -10.59
N MET A 126 0.90 -3.65 -10.02
CA MET A 126 -0.50 -3.47 -10.37
C MET A 126 -0.84 -1.99 -10.57
N ASN A 127 -1.66 -1.69 -11.56
CA ASN A 127 -2.11 -0.33 -11.85
C ASN A 127 -3.59 -0.24 -11.54
N TYR A 128 -4.00 0.85 -10.89
CA TYR A 128 -5.38 1.12 -10.55
C TYR A 128 -6.07 1.94 -11.65
N ASP A 129 -7.32 1.59 -11.98
CA ASP A 129 -8.15 2.18 -13.04
C ASP A 129 -9.57 2.47 -12.50
N ALA A 130 -10.12 3.67 -12.79
CA ALA A 130 -11.45 4.08 -12.39
C ALA A 130 -12.52 4.10 -13.50
N THR A 131 -12.23 3.93 -14.80
CA THR A 131 -13.20 4.23 -15.86
C THR A 131 -13.39 3.18 -16.96
N GLY A 132 -13.72 1.94 -16.60
CA GLY A 132 -14.64 1.12 -17.40
C GLY A 132 -14.30 0.91 -18.89
N PHE A 133 -13.17 0.27 -19.18
CA PHE A 133 -13.08 -0.98 -19.96
C PHE A 133 -11.80 -1.64 -19.47
N THR A 134 -11.93 -2.53 -18.48
CA THR A 134 -10.84 -3.14 -17.68
C THR A 134 -9.78 -3.90 -18.48
N ASP A 135 -9.95 -3.96 -19.80
CA ASP A 135 -9.08 -4.60 -20.77
C ASP A 135 -7.96 -3.66 -21.24
N ASN A 136 -8.05 -2.35 -21.00
CA ASN A 136 -6.95 -1.41 -21.24
C ASN A 136 -6.54 -0.70 -19.93
N LYS A 137 -5.23 -0.60 -19.70
CA LYS A 137 -4.62 -0.07 -18.46
C LYS A 137 -4.44 1.46 -18.56
N ALA A 138 -5.38 2.11 -19.22
CA ALA A 138 -5.21 3.38 -19.90
C ALA A 138 -5.81 4.56 -19.11
N ASP A 139 -6.39 4.31 -17.94
CA ASP A 139 -7.35 5.22 -17.34
C ASP A 139 -6.84 5.86 -16.04
N SER A 140 -7.46 6.98 -15.68
CA SER A 140 -7.23 7.64 -14.40
C SER A 140 -7.93 6.90 -13.29
N PHE A 141 -7.44 7.06 -12.06
CA PHE A 141 -7.95 6.42 -10.86
C PHE A 141 -8.64 7.40 -9.90
N VAL A 142 -7.92 8.45 -9.49
CA VAL A 142 -8.49 9.51 -8.64
C VAL A 142 -9.00 10.61 -9.56
N LEU A 143 -10.31 10.88 -9.51
CA LEU A 143 -10.95 11.88 -10.37
C LEU A 143 -10.86 13.28 -9.76
N VAL A 144 -10.93 14.31 -10.59
CA VAL A 144 -10.95 15.71 -10.13
C VAL A 144 -12.09 15.97 -9.13
N GLY A 145 -11.77 16.66 -8.04
CA GLY A 145 -12.71 16.96 -6.96
C GLY A 145 -12.98 15.79 -6.02
N SER A 146 -12.20 14.71 -6.09
CA SER A 146 -12.32 13.54 -5.22
C SER A 146 -11.03 13.26 -4.46
N CYS A 147 -11.19 12.57 -3.32
CA CYS A 147 -10.09 12.03 -2.53
C CYS A 147 -10.23 10.52 -2.42
N TYR A 148 -9.10 9.83 -2.40
CA TYR A 148 -9.05 8.39 -2.35
C TYR A 148 -8.07 7.90 -1.29
N HIS A 149 -8.54 7.03 -0.39
CA HIS A 149 -7.71 6.27 0.53
C HIS A 149 -7.15 5.03 -0.17
N MET A 150 -5.83 4.97 -0.32
CA MET A 150 -5.14 3.88 -1.02
C MET A 150 -4.85 2.72 -0.07
N SER A 151 -5.86 1.87 0.13
CA SER A 151 -5.69 0.63 0.88
C SER A 151 -4.77 -0.35 0.14
N PRO A 152 -3.89 -1.08 0.85
CA PRO A 152 -3.07 -2.11 0.23
C PRO A 152 -3.96 -3.22 -0.37
N PRO A 153 -3.61 -3.73 -1.56
CA PRO A 153 -4.31 -4.83 -2.20
C PRO A 153 -4.07 -6.13 -1.43
N GLY A 154 -5.00 -7.09 -1.54
CA GLY A 154 -4.95 -8.35 -0.79
C GLY A 154 -3.66 -9.13 -0.99
N TYR A 155 -3.09 -9.08 -2.20
CA TYR A 155 -1.81 -9.70 -2.49
C TYR A 155 -0.65 -9.10 -1.66
N LEU A 156 -0.60 -7.78 -1.46
CA LEU A 156 0.43 -7.18 -0.60
C LEU A 156 0.20 -7.51 0.87
N LEU A 157 -1.07 -7.56 1.30
CA LEU A 157 -1.43 -7.94 2.67
C LEU A 157 -1.07 -9.41 2.98
N ASP A 158 -1.19 -10.30 1.99
CA ASP A 158 -0.82 -11.72 2.12
C ASP A 158 0.72 -11.90 2.21
N LEU A 159 1.49 -11.05 1.52
CA LEU A 159 2.96 -11.08 1.56
C LEU A 159 3.55 -10.48 2.85
N ASP A 160 3.12 -9.28 3.23
CA ASP A 160 3.59 -8.57 4.43
C ASP A 160 2.55 -7.57 4.90
N VAL A 161 1.62 -8.05 5.72
CA VAL A 161 0.56 -7.21 6.29
C VAL A 161 1.07 -6.04 7.12
N VAL A 162 2.22 -6.19 7.81
CA VAL A 162 2.72 -5.17 8.73
C VAL A 162 3.22 -3.97 7.92
N SER A 163 4.13 -4.22 6.99
CA SER A 163 4.72 -3.14 6.19
C SER A 163 3.72 -2.59 5.18
N ALA A 164 2.93 -3.45 4.53
CA ALA A 164 1.90 -3.00 3.60
C ALA A 164 0.89 -2.06 4.27
N SER A 165 0.52 -2.33 5.54
CA SER A 165 -0.45 -1.50 6.27
C SER A 165 0.16 -0.26 6.92
N ALA A 166 1.50 -0.19 7.03
CA ALA A 166 2.18 0.93 7.68
C ALA A 166 2.06 2.26 6.91
N VAL A 167 1.88 2.19 5.58
CA VAL A 167 1.82 3.39 4.72
C VAL A 167 0.56 3.35 3.88
N GLN A 168 -0.45 4.13 4.29
CA GLN A 168 -1.72 4.25 3.58
C GLN A 168 -1.93 5.70 3.11
N PRO A 169 -1.54 6.02 1.87
CA PRO A 169 -1.67 7.37 1.36
C PRO A 169 -3.13 7.71 1.06
N VAL A 170 -3.48 8.95 1.35
CA VAL A 170 -4.70 9.60 0.93
C VAL A 170 -4.34 10.60 -0.15
N VAL A 171 -4.95 10.45 -1.32
CA VAL A 171 -4.65 11.29 -2.47
C VAL A 171 -5.91 11.95 -2.97
N CYS A 172 -5.87 13.27 -3.07
CA CYS A 172 -6.93 14.10 -3.64
C CYS A 172 -6.47 14.68 -4.97
N VAL A 173 -7.38 14.78 -5.93
CA VAL A 173 -7.16 15.59 -7.14
C VAL A 173 -7.90 16.90 -6.95
N ASP A 174 -7.14 17.97 -6.73
CA ASP A 174 -7.67 19.29 -6.42
C ASP A 174 -8.06 20.04 -7.70
N GLU A 175 -7.20 19.98 -8.72
CA GLU A 175 -7.40 20.66 -10.01
C GLU A 175 -6.85 19.81 -11.17
N LEU A 176 -7.41 20.01 -12.36
CA LEU A 176 -7.03 19.28 -13.57
C LEU A 176 -7.06 20.21 -14.79
N ASP A 177 -5.92 20.31 -15.49
CA ASP A 177 -5.80 20.87 -16.84
C ASP A 177 -5.63 19.70 -17.82
N ALA A 178 -6.76 19.20 -18.33
CA ALA A 178 -6.84 17.96 -19.09
C ALA A 178 -5.89 17.97 -20.30
N GLY A 179 -5.03 16.94 -20.41
CA GLY A 179 -4.03 16.83 -21.46
C GLY A 179 -2.69 17.51 -21.14
N SER A 180 -2.56 18.16 -19.98
CA SER A 180 -1.41 18.99 -19.64
C SER A 180 -0.88 18.71 -18.23
N SER A 181 -1.69 18.98 -17.20
CA SER A 181 -1.25 18.86 -15.81
C SER A 181 -2.39 18.55 -14.85
N ILE A 182 -2.02 18.04 -13.67
CA ILE A 182 -2.93 17.73 -12.58
C ILE A 182 -2.35 18.25 -11.27
N THR A 183 -3.16 18.86 -10.42
CA THR A 183 -2.78 19.27 -9.07
C THR A 183 -3.35 18.26 -8.08
N VAL A 184 -2.47 17.67 -7.28
CA VAL A 184 -2.81 16.61 -6.33
C VAL A 184 -2.30 16.93 -4.94
N SER A 185 -3.11 16.61 -3.94
CA SER A 185 -2.72 16.66 -2.53
C SER A 185 -2.54 15.25 -2.00
N VAL A 186 -1.40 15.02 -1.35
CA VAL A 186 -1.06 13.73 -0.73
C VAL A 186 -0.86 13.96 0.77
N ASN A 187 -1.56 13.15 1.56
CA ASN A 187 -1.38 13.00 2.99
C ASN A 187 -1.32 11.51 3.33
N PHE A 188 -0.95 11.17 4.56
CA PHE A 188 -1.05 9.80 5.05
C PHE A 188 -2.16 9.71 6.07
N ARG A 189 -2.86 8.57 6.08
CA ARG A 189 -3.84 8.31 7.11
C ARG A 189 -3.18 8.32 8.48
N GLN A 190 -3.69 9.18 9.35
CA GLN A 190 -3.45 9.10 10.78
C GLN A 190 -4.64 8.33 11.38
N ASP A 191 -4.38 7.40 12.28
CA ASP A 191 -5.43 6.65 13.02
C ASP A 191 -6.20 7.53 14.02
N ASP A 192 -6.23 8.85 13.80
CA ASP A 192 -6.90 9.85 14.62
C ASP A 192 -8.31 10.21 14.10
N GLY A 193 -8.75 9.58 13.00
CA GLY A 193 -10.05 9.82 12.38
C GLY A 193 -10.16 11.09 11.53
N THR A 194 -9.04 11.76 11.21
CA THR A 194 -9.03 12.98 10.37
C THR A 194 -8.85 12.72 8.88
N SER A 195 -8.55 11.48 8.48
CA SER A 195 -8.55 11.03 7.08
C SER A 195 -9.94 11.13 6.43
N PRO A 196 -10.05 11.28 5.10
CA PRO A 196 -11.31 11.55 4.42
C PRO A 196 -12.36 10.52 4.80
N GLN A 197 -13.50 11.05 5.19
CA GLN A 197 -14.61 10.25 5.66
C GLN A 197 -15.20 9.44 4.49
N PRO A 198 -15.32 8.12 4.64
CA PRO A 198 -15.97 7.25 3.66
C PRO A 198 -17.44 7.61 3.48
N ILE A 199 -17.93 7.41 2.26
CA ILE A 199 -19.32 7.23 1.85
C ILE A 199 -20.32 8.04 2.70
N VAL A 200 -20.59 9.28 2.28
CA VAL A 200 -21.64 10.10 2.88
C VAL A 200 -22.97 9.33 2.74
N ASP A 201 -23.59 8.96 3.88
CA ASP A 201 -24.83 8.15 3.99
C ASP A 201 -24.67 6.62 3.81
N VAL A 202 -23.70 6.00 4.49
CA VAL A 202 -23.65 4.54 4.72
C VAL A 202 -24.43 4.14 5.99
N GLU A 203 -25.25 3.10 5.88
CA GLU A 203 -25.83 2.42 7.06
C GLU A 203 -24.94 1.26 7.49
N GLU A 204 -24.35 1.34 8.69
CA GLU A 204 -23.40 0.35 9.19
C GLU A 204 -24.05 -0.68 10.12
N TYR A 205 -23.67 -1.94 9.92
CA TYR A 205 -24.02 -3.07 10.76
C TYR A 205 -22.73 -3.80 11.16
N SER A 206 -22.67 -4.33 12.38
CA SER A 206 -21.54 -5.15 12.83
C SER A 206 -22.03 -6.45 13.45
N MET A 207 -21.34 -7.55 13.12
CA MET A 207 -21.61 -8.88 13.66
C MET A 207 -20.33 -9.64 13.94
N SER A 208 -20.32 -10.38 15.05
CA SER A 208 -19.35 -11.44 15.26
C SER A 208 -19.71 -12.68 14.42
N CYS A 209 -18.70 -13.46 14.06
CA CYS A 209 -18.81 -14.63 13.19
C CYS A 209 -19.99 -15.53 13.61
N SER A 210 -21.05 -15.47 12.82
CA SER A 210 -22.31 -16.17 13.03
C SER A 210 -23.12 -16.19 11.73
N THR A 211 -24.35 -16.70 11.78
CA THR A 211 -25.31 -16.58 10.67
C THR A 211 -26.34 -15.52 10.99
N GLN A 212 -26.45 -14.50 10.13
CA GLN A 212 -27.45 -13.43 10.25
C GLN A 212 -28.06 -13.08 8.90
N THR A 213 -29.28 -12.53 8.94
CA THR A 213 -29.99 -12.03 7.77
C THR A 213 -30.27 -10.54 7.95
N TYR A 214 -30.03 -9.77 6.90
CA TYR A 214 -30.30 -8.35 6.82
C TYR A 214 -31.30 -8.05 5.72
N ASP A 215 -32.12 -7.04 5.95
CA ASP A 215 -33.05 -6.46 4.99
C ASP A 215 -32.73 -4.97 4.95
N VAL A 216 -32.12 -4.52 3.86
CA VAL A 216 -31.60 -3.14 3.74
C VAL A 216 -32.22 -2.40 2.56
N ASP A 217 -32.21 -1.07 2.65
CA ASP A 217 -32.66 -0.20 1.57
C ASP A 217 -31.68 -0.25 0.41
N ALA A 218 -32.13 -0.70 -0.76
CA ALA A 218 -31.26 -0.86 -1.92
C ALA A 218 -30.93 0.46 -2.63
N SER A 219 -31.54 1.57 -2.21
CA SER A 219 -31.29 2.92 -2.73
C SER A 219 -30.20 3.67 -1.97
N LYS A 220 -29.67 3.07 -0.89
CA LYS A 220 -28.60 3.61 -0.06
C LYS A 220 -27.41 2.66 -0.02
N PHE A 221 -26.29 3.16 0.48
CA PHE A 221 -25.19 2.27 0.84
C PHE A 221 -25.47 1.60 2.18
N SER A 222 -25.16 0.32 2.27
CA SER A 222 -25.10 -0.41 3.55
C SER A 222 -23.77 -1.13 3.67
N LEU A 223 -23.18 -1.13 4.87
CA LEU A 223 -21.91 -1.78 5.14
C LEU A 223 -22.09 -2.77 6.30
N ILE A 224 -21.80 -4.04 6.05
CA ILE A 224 -21.83 -5.08 7.09
C ILE A 224 -20.41 -5.50 7.43
N HIS A 225 -19.98 -5.23 8.66
CA HIS A 225 -18.73 -5.70 9.23
C HIS A 225 -18.92 -7.06 9.90
N VAL A 226 -18.21 -8.07 9.40
CA VAL A 226 -18.17 -9.42 9.98
C VAL A 226 -16.79 -9.61 10.61
N ASN A 227 -16.74 -9.86 11.92
CA ASN A 227 -15.48 -10.02 12.66
C ASN A 227 -15.36 -11.35 13.39
N GLY A 228 -14.16 -11.64 13.89
CA GLY A 228 -13.88 -12.81 14.72
C GLY A 228 -13.74 -14.12 13.95
N MET A 229 -13.32 -14.04 12.69
CA MET A 229 -13.13 -15.18 11.79
C MET A 229 -11.80 -15.90 11.98
N GLY A 230 -10.72 -15.17 12.31
CA GLY A 230 -9.37 -15.72 12.26
C GLY A 230 -8.83 -15.87 10.83
N LYS A 231 -7.65 -16.49 10.70
CA LYS A 231 -6.88 -16.56 9.45
C LYS A 231 -7.59 -17.43 8.42
N GLU A 232 -7.93 -16.91 7.24
CA GLU A 232 -8.67 -17.66 6.20
C GLU A 232 -10.07 -18.12 6.66
N GLY A 233 -10.64 -17.46 7.66
CA GLY A 233 -12.05 -17.65 7.98
C GLY A 233 -12.92 -17.22 6.80
N GLY A 234 -14.05 -17.89 6.62
CA GLY A 234 -14.89 -17.73 5.43
C GLY A 234 -16.17 -16.96 5.73
N VAL A 235 -16.52 -16.00 4.87
CA VAL A 235 -17.86 -15.41 4.82
C VAL A 235 -18.57 -15.92 3.58
N THR A 236 -19.67 -16.64 3.78
CA THR A 236 -20.63 -16.95 2.72
C THR A 236 -21.75 -15.94 2.73
N VAL A 237 -21.89 -15.21 1.64
CA VAL A 237 -22.96 -14.23 1.42
C VAL A 237 -23.93 -14.78 0.40
N SER A 238 -25.23 -14.78 0.74
CA SER A 238 -26.32 -14.99 -0.20
C SER A 238 -27.09 -13.69 -0.39
N LEU A 239 -27.32 -13.29 -1.65
CA LEU A 239 -27.86 -11.99 -2.01
C LEU A 239 -29.12 -12.14 -2.88
N SER A 240 -30.13 -11.33 -2.60
CA SER A 240 -31.34 -11.21 -3.43
C SER A 240 -31.92 -9.79 -3.36
N SER A 241 -32.66 -9.39 -4.39
CA SER A 241 -33.33 -8.08 -4.46
C SER A 241 -34.81 -8.24 -4.76
N THR A 242 -35.64 -7.33 -4.23
CA THR A 242 -37.05 -7.20 -4.63
C THR A 242 -37.22 -6.57 -6.01
N SER A 243 -36.22 -5.85 -6.51
CA SER A 243 -36.26 -5.12 -7.79
C SER A 243 -34.88 -4.91 -8.36
N GLY A 244 -34.66 -5.17 -9.65
CA GLY A 244 -33.37 -4.92 -10.30
C GLY A 244 -32.29 -5.95 -9.93
N VAL A 245 -31.06 -5.49 -9.69
CA VAL A 245 -29.91 -6.32 -9.31
C VAL A 245 -29.33 -5.75 -8.02
N ALA A 246 -29.13 -6.61 -7.03
CA ALA A 246 -28.38 -6.26 -5.82
C ALA A 246 -26.90 -6.59 -6.00
N GLY A 247 -26.06 -5.82 -5.31
CA GLY A 247 -24.62 -5.95 -5.28
C GLY A 247 -24.04 -6.16 -3.90
N ALA A 248 -22.93 -6.89 -3.83
CA ALA A 248 -22.04 -6.86 -2.68
C ALA A 248 -20.58 -6.80 -3.12
N ILE A 249 -19.78 -5.99 -2.44
CA ILE A 249 -18.35 -5.82 -2.65
C ILE A 249 -17.64 -6.14 -1.32
N PHE A 250 -16.59 -6.95 -1.38
CA PHE A 250 -15.88 -7.46 -0.20
C PHE A 250 -14.55 -6.74 -0.01
N PHE A 251 -14.24 -6.42 1.25
CA PHE A 251 -12.99 -5.79 1.68
C PHE A 251 -12.48 -6.47 2.95
N ASP A 252 -11.16 -6.61 3.09
CA ASP A 252 -10.52 -7.09 4.32
C ASP A 252 -10.29 -5.98 5.36
N ASP A 253 -10.37 -4.72 4.95
CA ASP A 253 -10.30 -3.53 5.81
C ASP A 253 -11.48 -2.60 5.50
N TYR A 254 -11.72 -1.64 6.37
CA TYR A 254 -12.80 -0.67 6.21
C TYR A 254 -12.65 0.06 4.85
N PRO A 255 -13.70 0.08 4.01
CA PRO A 255 -13.63 0.71 2.69
C PRO A 255 -13.75 2.24 2.80
N TYR A 256 -12.65 2.93 3.09
CA TYR A 256 -12.63 4.40 3.23
C TYR A 256 -12.98 5.15 1.95
N SER A 257 -12.73 4.56 0.79
CA SER A 257 -13.06 5.16 -0.50
C SER A 257 -13.42 4.05 -1.49
N PRO A 258 -14.60 3.42 -1.40
CA PRO A 258 -14.91 2.32 -2.30
C PRO A 258 -15.22 2.86 -3.69
N LEU A 259 -14.65 2.21 -4.71
CA LEU A 259 -14.97 2.48 -6.09
C LEU A 259 -16.20 1.67 -6.46
N VAL A 260 -17.31 2.36 -6.72
CA VAL A 260 -18.60 1.70 -7.02
C VAL A 260 -19.14 2.05 -8.41
N TYR A 261 -18.44 2.90 -9.16
CA TYR A 261 -18.64 3.06 -10.60
C TYR A 261 -17.97 1.90 -11.37
N GLY A 262 -17.86 1.95 -12.69
CA GLY A 262 -17.43 0.82 -13.55
C GLY A 262 -15.98 0.31 -13.38
N SER A 263 -15.38 0.42 -12.20
CA SER A 263 -14.07 -0.09 -11.83
C SER A 263 -14.09 -1.60 -11.59
N ASN A 264 -12.96 -2.26 -11.89
CA ASN A 264 -12.78 -3.68 -11.62
C ASN A 264 -12.71 -3.97 -10.11
N GLU A 265 -13.04 -5.20 -9.74
CA GLU A 265 -13.15 -5.70 -8.36
C GLU A 265 -11.82 -5.79 -7.60
N ASN A 266 -10.69 -5.34 -8.18
CA ASN A 266 -9.34 -5.45 -7.62
C ASN A 266 -8.72 -4.10 -7.20
N TYR A 267 -9.48 -3.01 -7.32
CA TYR A 267 -8.96 -1.64 -7.13
C TYR A 267 -9.14 -1.10 -5.71
N GLY A 268 -8.97 -1.98 -4.73
CA GLY A 268 -9.21 -1.71 -3.31
C GLY A 268 -10.34 -2.56 -2.75
N SER A 269 -11.20 -3.12 -3.61
CA SER A 269 -12.02 -4.29 -3.29
C SER A 269 -11.26 -5.57 -3.58
N MET A 270 -11.73 -6.68 -2.99
CA MET A 270 -11.10 -8.00 -3.14
C MET A 270 -11.95 -8.97 -3.97
N GLN A 271 -13.29 -8.79 -3.96
CA GLN A 271 -14.21 -9.57 -4.77
C GLN A 271 -15.57 -8.84 -4.89
N ARG A 272 -16.36 -9.16 -5.92
CA ARG A 272 -17.73 -8.68 -6.07
C ARG A 272 -18.70 -9.80 -6.43
N MET A 273 -19.94 -9.68 -5.97
CA MET A 273 -21.05 -10.51 -6.42
C MET A 273 -22.29 -9.69 -6.78
N TYR A 274 -23.14 -10.31 -7.60
CA TYR A 274 -24.43 -9.77 -7.99
C TYR A 274 -25.52 -10.80 -7.75
N SER A 275 -26.71 -10.35 -7.35
CA SER A 275 -27.90 -11.19 -7.45
C SER A 275 -28.22 -11.43 -8.93
N SER A 276 -28.81 -12.57 -9.25
CA SER A 276 -29.48 -12.71 -10.56
C SER A 276 -30.64 -11.68 -10.68
N ALA A 277 -30.94 -11.24 -11.90
CA ALA A 277 -32.00 -10.27 -12.15
C ALA A 277 -33.40 -10.82 -11.78
N VAL A 278 -34.27 -9.96 -11.23
CA VAL A 278 -35.62 -10.33 -10.74
C VAL A 278 -36.48 -11.00 -11.81
N GLY A 279 -37.07 -12.15 -11.48
CA GLY A 279 -37.99 -12.88 -12.35
C GLY A 279 -38.49 -14.24 -11.82
N SER A 280 -37.85 -14.81 -10.82
CA SER A 280 -38.35 -16.00 -10.13
C SER A 280 -38.00 -15.94 -8.65
N ASN A 281 -39.02 -16.01 -7.80
CA ASN A 281 -38.87 -16.26 -6.36
C ASN A 281 -37.84 -17.40 -6.18
N ASN A 282 -36.70 -17.11 -5.54
CA ASN A 282 -35.61 -18.02 -5.12
C ASN A 282 -34.25 -17.95 -5.84
N ASN A 283 -33.99 -17.04 -6.78
CA ASN A 283 -32.63 -16.98 -7.36
C ASN A 283 -31.68 -16.12 -6.50
N SER A 284 -31.29 -16.67 -5.35
CA SER A 284 -30.18 -16.13 -4.56
C SER A 284 -28.85 -16.48 -5.22
N SER A 285 -28.02 -15.49 -5.50
CA SER A 285 -26.60 -15.75 -5.77
C SER A 285 -25.89 -15.95 -4.44
N SER A 286 -24.95 -16.89 -4.38
CA SER A 286 -24.12 -17.11 -3.19
C SER A 286 -22.65 -17.08 -3.57
N MET A 287 -21.84 -16.48 -2.71
CA MET A 287 -20.38 -16.42 -2.85
C MET A 287 -19.74 -16.66 -1.49
N THR A 288 -18.59 -17.32 -1.48
CA THR A 288 -17.75 -17.46 -0.30
C THR A 288 -16.48 -16.64 -0.51
N TYR A 289 -16.21 -15.74 0.42
CA TYR A 289 -15.02 -14.90 0.50
C TYR A 289 -14.15 -15.35 1.68
N LYS A 290 -12.83 -15.29 1.54
CA LYS A 290 -11.86 -15.68 2.57
C LYS A 290 -11.19 -14.44 3.15
N ALA A 291 -11.35 -14.26 4.46
CA ALA A 291 -10.79 -13.12 5.19
C ALA A 291 -9.27 -13.30 5.37
N LEU A 292 -8.49 -12.34 4.88
CA LEU A 292 -7.05 -12.27 5.12
C LEU A 292 -6.77 -11.77 6.55
N LEU A 293 -7.51 -10.75 6.99
CA LEU A 293 -7.31 -10.08 8.28
C LEU A 293 -8.24 -10.61 9.39
N GLY A 294 -9.00 -11.67 9.12
CA GLY A 294 -9.93 -12.27 10.08
C GLY A 294 -11.17 -11.42 10.36
N GLU A 295 -11.39 -10.42 9.51
CA GLU A 295 -12.60 -9.62 9.40
C GLU A 295 -12.89 -9.33 7.92
N VAL A 296 -14.15 -9.04 7.62
CA VAL A 296 -14.62 -8.72 6.27
C VAL A 296 -15.65 -7.61 6.35
N TYR A 297 -15.52 -6.63 5.48
CA TYR A 297 -16.52 -5.60 5.24
C TYR A 297 -17.25 -5.90 3.94
N VAL A 298 -18.57 -6.05 4.02
CA VAL A 298 -19.46 -6.31 2.88
C VAL A 298 -20.22 -5.03 2.59
N LEU A 299 -19.82 -4.32 1.54
CA LEU A 299 -20.48 -3.10 1.07
C LEU A 299 -21.57 -3.44 0.05
N LEU A 300 -22.78 -2.93 0.27
CA LEU A 300 -23.91 -3.00 -0.65
C LEU A 300 -24.13 -1.61 -1.25
N PRO A 301 -23.80 -1.41 -2.55
CA PRO A 301 -24.01 -0.12 -3.21
C PRO A 301 -25.47 0.09 -3.66
N PRO A 302 -25.88 1.35 -3.90
CA PRO A 302 -27.25 1.71 -4.25
C PRO A 302 -27.59 1.42 -5.72
N TRP A 303 -27.68 0.15 -6.12
CA TRP A 303 -27.92 -0.25 -7.52
C TRP A 303 -29.39 -0.44 -7.88
N SER A 304 -30.33 -0.30 -6.93
CA SER A 304 -31.77 -0.43 -7.22
C SER A 304 -32.64 0.42 -6.29
N SER A 305 -33.95 0.45 -6.54
CA SER A 305 -34.91 1.29 -5.80
C SER A 305 -35.82 0.51 -4.83
N GLY A 306 -35.44 -0.72 -4.47
CA GLY A 306 -36.23 -1.62 -3.62
C GLY A 306 -35.52 -2.02 -2.33
N ARG A 307 -35.63 -3.31 -1.98
CA ARG A 307 -34.98 -3.90 -0.81
C ARG A 307 -33.99 -4.97 -1.25
N THR A 308 -32.86 -5.02 -0.56
CA THR A 308 -31.87 -6.09 -0.71
C THR A 308 -31.91 -6.98 0.52
N PHE A 309 -32.10 -8.27 0.31
CA PHE A 309 -32.00 -9.28 1.36
C PHE A 309 -30.64 -9.95 1.27
N LEU A 310 -29.95 -9.95 2.41
CA LEU A 310 -28.60 -10.46 2.57
C LEU A 310 -28.63 -11.53 3.66
N LYS A 311 -28.15 -12.74 3.36
CA LYS A 311 -27.84 -13.74 4.39
C LYS A 311 -26.33 -13.91 4.45
N ILE A 312 -25.76 -13.62 5.61
CA ILE A 312 -24.34 -13.83 5.89
C ILE A 312 -24.21 -15.07 6.77
N SER A 313 -23.34 -16.00 6.38
CA SER A 313 -22.94 -17.14 7.20
C SER A 313 -21.41 -17.15 7.30
N CYS A 314 -20.91 -17.22 8.51
CA CYS A 314 -19.48 -17.13 8.77
C CYS A 314 -18.93 -18.46 9.33
N GLU A 315 -17.73 -18.82 8.92
CA GLU A 315 -16.95 -19.93 9.45
C GLU A 315 -15.64 -19.41 10.02
N SER A 316 -15.46 -19.59 11.33
CA SER A 316 -14.19 -19.28 11.99
C SER A 316 -13.16 -20.38 11.73
N SER A 317 -11.90 -19.99 11.64
CA SER A 317 -10.75 -20.86 11.44
C SER A 317 -9.74 -20.68 12.59
N THR A 318 -8.47 -21.03 12.34
CA THR A 318 -7.36 -20.78 13.26
C THR A 318 -7.20 -19.28 13.49
N CYS A 319 -7.21 -18.83 14.76
CA CYS A 319 -7.05 -17.42 15.08
C CYS A 319 -5.69 -16.88 14.61
N LEU A 320 -5.69 -15.62 14.14
CA LEU A 320 -4.48 -14.95 13.66
C LEU A 320 -3.48 -14.71 14.80
N ALA A 321 -2.31 -14.18 14.45
CA ALA A 321 -1.40 -13.62 15.44
C ALA A 321 -2.15 -12.57 16.29
N ASN A 322 -1.78 -12.49 17.56
CA ASN A 322 -2.40 -11.58 18.52
C ASN A 322 -3.92 -11.79 18.74
N GLN A 323 -4.44 -12.95 18.34
CA GLN A 323 -5.80 -13.37 18.61
C GLN A 323 -5.81 -14.71 19.34
N TYR A 324 -6.94 -15.02 19.99
CA TYR A 324 -7.16 -16.30 20.64
C TYR A 324 -8.61 -16.77 20.48
N THR A 325 -8.83 -18.09 20.53
CA THR A 325 -10.18 -18.65 20.46
C THR A 325 -11.00 -18.31 21.71
N LYS A 326 -12.16 -17.70 21.52
CA LYS A 326 -13.15 -17.40 22.55
C LYS A 326 -14.54 -17.73 22.01
N ASN A 327 -15.25 -18.67 22.64
CA ASN A 327 -16.62 -19.05 22.26
C ASN A 327 -16.77 -19.42 20.77
N ASN A 328 -15.88 -20.23 20.21
CA ASN A 328 -15.84 -20.61 18.78
C ASN A 328 -15.70 -19.42 17.81
N SER A 329 -15.11 -18.32 18.27
CA SER A 329 -14.73 -17.17 17.44
C SER A 329 -13.33 -16.71 17.84
N CYS A 330 -12.69 -15.90 17.01
CA CYS A 330 -11.40 -15.31 17.36
C CYS A 330 -11.60 -13.95 18.03
N ALA A 331 -10.94 -13.75 19.16
CA ALA A 331 -10.93 -12.50 19.90
C ALA A 331 -9.51 -11.94 19.93
N TRP A 332 -9.39 -10.62 19.83
CA TRP A 332 -8.11 -9.92 19.97
C TRP A 332 -7.57 -10.03 21.40
N CYS A 333 -6.26 -10.19 21.53
CA CYS A 333 -5.57 -10.00 22.80
C CYS A 333 -5.72 -8.55 23.30
N PRO A 334 -5.45 -8.29 24.59
CA PRO A 334 -5.44 -6.94 25.12
C PRO A 334 -4.43 -6.06 24.38
N SER A 335 -4.63 -4.73 24.41
CA SER A 335 -3.73 -3.77 23.76
C SER A 335 -2.27 -4.01 24.18
N ASN A 336 -1.36 -3.87 23.21
CA ASN A 336 0.08 -4.10 23.39
C ASN A 336 0.46 -5.50 23.94
N HIS A 337 -0.34 -6.51 23.63
CA HIS A 337 0.01 -7.92 23.83
C HIS A 337 0.29 -8.58 22.49
N ARG A 338 0.82 -9.81 22.54
CA ARG A 338 1.02 -10.69 21.39
C ARG A 338 0.61 -12.12 21.76
N ALA A 339 0.15 -12.86 20.77
CA ALA A 339 -0.10 -14.29 20.87
C ALA A 339 0.32 -14.96 19.57
N GLN A 340 0.70 -16.23 19.64
CA GLN A 340 1.01 -17.01 18.44
C GLN A 340 -0.28 -17.33 17.66
N VAL A 341 -0.15 -17.50 16.35
CA VAL A 341 -1.23 -18.00 15.49
C VAL A 341 -1.79 -19.30 16.08
N GLY A 342 -3.12 -19.41 16.13
CA GLY A 342 -3.82 -20.59 16.65
C GLY A 342 -3.91 -20.68 18.16
N SER A 343 -3.61 -19.59 18.89
CA SER A 343 -3.82 -19.53 20.33
C SER A 343 -5.29 -19.78 20.70
N THR A 344 -5.53 -20.56 21.75
CA THR A 344 -6.88 -21.05 22.10
C THR A 344 -7.47 -20.45 23.37
N ASN A 345 -6.73 -19.58 24.07
CA ASN A 345 -7.18 -18.92 25.29
C ASN A 345 -6.41 -17.61 25.55
N ILE A 346 -6.94 -16.79 26.46
CA ILE A 346 -6.40 -15.47 26.80
C ILE A 346 -5.02 -15.55 27.46
N ASP A 347 -4.67 -16.65 28.13
CA ASP A 347 -3.38 -16.80 28.83
C ASP A 347 -2.21 -16.93 27.85
N ALA A 348 -2.50 -17.18 26.56
CA ALA A 348 -1.51 -17.14 25.49
C ALA A 348 -1.14 -15.71 25.05
N CYS A 349 -1.84 -14.68 25.54
CA CYS A 349 -1.54 -13.28 25.26
C CYS A 349 -0.48 -12.75 26.23
N TRP A 350 0.71 -12.45 25.70
CA TRP A 350 1.85 -11.93 26.46
C TRP A 350 2.03 -10.44 26.18
N PRO A 351 2.19 -9.57 27.20
CA PRO A 351 2.47 -8.16 26.97
C PRO A 351 3.81 -7.98 26.25
N CYS A 352 3.92 -6.94 25.44
CA CYS A 352 5.21 -6.50 24.94
C CYS A 352 6.13 -6.10 26.12
N PRO A 353 7.45 -6.37 26.04
CA PRO A 353 8.40 -5.98 27.08
C PRO A 353 8.37 -4.48 27.37
N ASN A 354 8.82 -4.07 28.55
CA ASN A 354 8.91 -2.65 28.90
C ASN A 354 9.74 -1.87 27.86
N GLY A 355 9.23 -0.71 27.47
CA GLY A 355 9.85 0.10 26.41
C GLY A 355 9.70 -0.48 25.01
N HIS A 356 8.77 -1.43 24.81
CA HIS A 356 8.42 -1.96 23.49
C HIS A 356 6.91 -1.84 23.24
N GLU A 357 6.54 -1.74 21.96
CA GLU A 357 5.17 -1.70 21.48
C GLU A 357 4.94 -2.66 20.31
N LEU A 358 3.69 -3.10 20.15
CA LEU A 358 3.27 -3.88 19.00
C LEU A 358 3.06 -2.93 17.80
N PRO A 359 3.82 -3.06 16.70
CA PRO A 359 3.79 -2.09 15.59
C PRO A 359 2.50 -2.20 14.76
N HIS A 360 1.84 -3.36 14.79
CA HIS A 360 0.63 -3.63 14.05
C HIS A 360 -0.18 -4.71 14.78
N PRO A 361 -1.53 -4.70 14.78
CA PRO A 361 -2.34 -5.71 15.46
C PRO A 361 -2.00 -7.15 15.10
N LEU A 362 -1.54 -7.41 13.87
CA LEU A 362 -1.14 -8.74 13.39
C LEU A 362 0.36 -9.02 13.48
N ALA A 363 1.15 -8.12 14.06
CA ALA A 363 2.59 -8.36 14.23
C ALA A 363 2.85 -9.52 15.20
N THR A 364 3.89 -10.29 14.93
CA THR A 364 4.29 -11.44 15.75
C THR A 364 5.39 -11.07 16.77
N TRP A 365 6.00 -9.88 16.64
CA TRP A 365 7.04 -9.34 17.53
C TRP A 365 6.74 -7.90 17.96
N CYS A 366 7.47 -7.41 18.97
CA CYS A 366 7.34 -6.04 19.50
C CYS A 366 8.58 -5.23 19.13
N HIS A 367 8.41 -3.94 18.84
CA HIS A 367 9.50 -2.99 18.53
C HIS A 367 9.79 -2.09 19.71
N ALA A 368 10.99 -1.52 19.80
CA ALA A 368 11.32 -0.54 20.83
C ALA A 368 10.44 0.72 20.68
N ALA A 369 9.73 1.09 21.75
CA ALA A 369 8.86 2.25 21.81
C ALA A 369 9.72 3.54 21.82
N GLY A 370 9.49 4.44 20.86
CA GLY A 370 10.19 5.73 20.77
C GLY A 370 11.02 5.96 19.50
N GLY A 371 10.97 5.07 18.51
CA GLY A 371 11.26 5.40 17.12
C GLY A 371 9.93 5.55 16.39
N GLY A 372 9.41 6.77 16.27
CA GLY A 372 8.10 6.99 15.63
C GLY A 372 8.11 6.53 14.18
N GLY A 373 7.11 5.72 13.81
CA GLY A 373 6.72 5.44 12.43
C GLY A 373 7.63 4.49 11.65
N GLY A 374 7.01 3.42 11.12
CA GLY A 374 7.43 2.60 9.96
C GLY A 374 8.91 2.54 9.57
N GLY A 375 9.49 1.34 9.70
CA GLY A 375 10.76 1.00 9.03
C GLY A 375 12.02 1.24 9.87
N GLY A 376 12.17 0.48 10.94
CA GLY A 376 13.39 0.46 11.74
C GLY A 376 14.42 -0.50 11.13
N GLY A 377 15.21 -0.01 10.16
CA GLY A 377 16.45 -0.67 9.76
C GLY A 377 17.32 -0.97 10.97
N GLU A 378 17.68 -2.23 11.11
CA GLU A 378 18.53 -2.71 12.19
C GLU A 378 19.85 -1.93 12.18
N THR A 379 20.14 -1.25 13.29
CA THR A 379 21.45 -0.67 13.55
C THR A 379 22.46 -1.81 13.67
N THR A 380 23.07 -2.21 12.55
CA THR A 380 24.34 -2.92 12.60
C THR A 380 25.37 -1.93 13.11
N SER A 381 25.70 -2.06 14.40
CA SER A 381 26.89 -1.49 14.98
C SER A 381 28.10 -1.94 14.16
N SER A 382 28.57 -1.09 13.26
CA SER A 382 29.89 -1.22 12.65
C SER A 382 30.91 -1.27 13.79
N PRO A 383 31.78 -2.29 13.88
CA PRO A 383 32.86 -2.25 14.85
C PRO A 383 33.71 -1.03 14.54
N THR A 384 33.77 -0.14 15.53
CA THR A 384 34.66 1.02 15.53
C THR A 384 36.05 0.56 15.16
N ALA A 385 36.52 0.92 13.96
CA ALA A 385 37.93 0.88 13.64
C ALA A 385 38.60 1.92 14.55
N THR A 386 39.25 1.45 15.60
CA THR A 386 40.15 2.22 16.45
C THR A 386 41.19 2.89 15.55
N THR A 387 40.99 4.17 15.26
CA THR A 387 42.01 4.99 14.61
C THR A 387 43.12 5.20 15.64
N ILE A 388 44.22 4.48 15.44
CA ILE A 388 45.48 4.77 16.12
C ILE A 388 45.94 6.12 15.57
N SER A 389 45.87 7.15 16.42
CA SER A 389 46.35 8.49 16.13
C SER A 389 47.87 8.48 15.97
N THR A 390 48.36 8.72 14.75
CA THR A 390 49.76 9.08 14.50
C THR A 390 49.95 10.57 14.82
N PRO A 391 50.88 10.96 15.71
CA PRO A 391 51.07 12.36 16.09
C PRO A 391 51.67 13.18 14.94
N THR A 392 51.06 14.35 14.69
CA THR A 392 51.50 15.39 13.77
C THR A 392 52.86 15.96 14.20
N ALA A 393 53.89 15.81 13.37
CA ALA A 393 55.17 16.47 13.56
C ALA A 393 55.19 17.87 12.92
N THR A 394 55.61 18.85 13.72
CA THR A 394 55.82 20.27 13.41
C THR A 394 56.78 20.48 12.22
N PRO A 395 56.49 21.39 11.27
CA PRO A 395 57.40 21.66 10.15
C PRO A 395 58.66 22.38 10.63
N THR A 396 59.83 21.77 10.36
CA THR A 396 61.16 22.36 10.60
C THR A 396 61.65 23.05 9.34
N ALA A 397 62.21 24.25 9.50
CA ALA A 397 62.60 25.18 8.43
C ALA A 397 63.65 24.61 7.46
N THR A 398 63.48 24.95 6.18
CA THR A 398 64.38 24.67 5.05
C THR A 398 65.66 25.51 5.12
N PRO A 399 66.87 24.92 5.17
CA PRO A 399 68.11 25.66 4.93
C PRO A 399 68.46 25.74 3.44
N THR A 400 68.95 26.91 3.05
CA THR A 400 69.35 27.36 1.70
C THR A 400 70.51 26.57 1.09
N ALA A 401 70.50 26.42 -0.24
CA ALA A 401 71.48 25.70 -1.04
C ALA A 401 72.91 26.29 -1.03
N THR A 402 73.92 25.44 -1.21
CA THR A 402 75.29 25.80 -1.60
C THR A 402 75.73 24.92 -2.79
N PRO A 403 76.40 25.45 -3.83
CA PRO A 403 76.52 24.78 -5.13
C PRO A 403 77.81 23.96 -5.36
N THR A 404 77.68 22.95 -6.25
CA THR A 404 78.62 22.43 -7.27
C THR A 404 79.88 21.65 -6.86
N ALA A 405 80.04 20.46 -7.48
CA ALA A 405 81.25 20.09 -8.25
C ALA A 405 80.93 18.98 -9.27
N THR A 406 81.24 19.27 -10.54
CA THR A 406 81.18 18.34 -11.69
C THR A 406 82.36 17.36 -11.64
N PRO A 407 82.15 16.03 -11.79
CA PRO A 407 83.26 15.11 -12.02
C PRO A 407 83.53 14.87 -13.52
N THR A 408 84.79 15.10 -13.87
CA THR A 408 85.46 14.83 -15.15
C THR A 408 85.57 13.33 -15.44
N ALA A 409 85.39 12.94 -16.69
CA ALA A 409 85.59 11.57 -17.18
C ALA A 409 87.07 11.15 -17.17
N THR A 410 87.34 9.87 -16.93
CA THR A 410 88.65 9.23 -17.17
C THR A 410 88.44 7.93 -17.95
N PRO A 411 89.26 7.62 -18.96
CA PRO A 411 88.99 6.62 -19.99
C PRO A 411 89.54 5.22 -19.66
N THR A 412 88.99 4.22 -20.33
CA THR A 412 89.67 2.96 -20.71
C THR A 412 89.16 2.51 -22.06
#